data_AF-A0A1G8X450-F1
#
_entry.id   AF-A0A1G8X450-F1
#
_cell.length_a   1.000
_cell.length_b   1.000
_cell.length_c   1.000
_cell.angle_alpha   90.00
_cell.angle_beta   90.00
_cell.angle_gamma   90.00
#
_symmetry.space_group_name_H-M   'P 1'
#
loop_
_entity.id
_entity.type
_entity.pdbx_description
1 polymer ?
#
loop_
_entity_poly.entity_id
_entity_poly.type
_entity_poly.pdbx_seq_one_letter_code
_entity_poly.pdbx_strand_id
1 'polypeptide(L)' 'MTVKAIMVTILTDELTRRGVSSLTPYDCEEIVERLIERLTELELSLAAREITDARDP' A
#
# COMPACT_ATOMS: atom_id res chain seq x y z
N MET A 1 -2.51 -16.53 6.47
CA MET A 1 -1.66 -15.38 6.12
C MET A 1 -2.55 -14.32 5.50
N THR A 2 -2.51 -13.08 5.99
CA THR A 2 -3.25 -11.96 5.41
C THR A 2 -2.42 -11.30 4.31
N VAL A 3 -3.06 -10.58 3.38
CA VAL A 3 -2.35 -9.81 2.34
C VAL A 3 -1.37 -8.82 2.97
N LYS A 4 -1.77 -8.11 4.04
CA LYS A 4 -0.90 -7.20 4.83
C LYS A 4 0.38 -7.92 5.30
N ALA A 5 0.26 -9.12 5.88
CA ALA A 5 1.42 -9.87 6.36
C ALA A 5 2.38 -10.25 5.22
N ILE A 6 1.86 -10.66 4.06
CA ILE A 6 2.69 -10.96 2.88
C ILE A 6 3.43 -9.71 2.40
N MET A 7 2.75 -8.56 2.34
CA MET A 7 3.35 -7.30 1.93
C MET A 7 4.45 -6.85 2.89
N VAL A 8 4.27 -7.03 4.21
CA VAL A 8 5.27 -6.72 5.23
C VAL A 8 6.52 -7.58 5.04
N THR A 9 6.35 -8.88 4.81
CA THR A 9 7.48 -9.78 4.52
C THR A 9 8.24 -9.34 3.27
N ILE A 10 7.54 -9.06 2.17
CA ILE A 10 8.17 -8.60 0.92
C ILE A 10 8.94 -7.30 1.15
N LEU A 11 8.35 -6.33 1.84
CA LEU A 11 8.99 -5.05 2.13
C LEU A 11 10.26 -5.25 2.97
N THR A 12 10.16 -6.03 4.04
CA THR A 12 11.28 -6.32 4.95
C THR A 12 12.43 -6.99 4.20
N ASP A 13 12.14 -7.99 3.37
CA ASP A 13 13.14 -8.71 2.60
C ASP A 13 13.84 -7.79 1.59
N GLU A 14 13.08 -6.93 0.92
CA GLU A 14 13.64 -6.02 -0.09
C GLU A 14 14.51 -4.93 0.53
N LEU A 15 14.09 -4.37 1.66
CA LEU A 15 14.88 -3.41 2.42
C LEU A 15 16.19 -4.05 2.92
N THR A 16 16.10 -5.27 3.46
CA THR A 16 17.27 -6.02 3.92
C THR A 16 18.24 -6.30 2.77
N ARG A 17 17.73 -6.73 1.60
CA ARG A 17 18.55 -6.93 0.38
C ARG A 17 19.28 -5.67 -0.07
N ARG A 18 18.73 -4.49 0.21
CA ARG A 18 19.33 -3.18 -0.12
C ARG A 18 20.21 -2.62 1.01
N GLY A 19 20.42 -3.39 2.08
CA GLY A 19 21.22 -2.96 3.23
C GLY A 19 20.49 -2.00 4.18
N VAL A 20 19.18 -1.85 4.05
CA VAL A 20 18.35 -1.06 4.96
C VAL A 20 17.82 -1.98 6.06
N SER A 21 18.62 -2.13 7.11
CA SER A 21 18.32 -2.99 8.28
C SER A 21 17.93 -2.22 9.54
N SER A 22 17.85 -0.89 9.47
CA SER A 22 17.46 -0.02 10.59
C SER A 22 15.96 -0.03 10.88
N LEU A 23 15.14 -0.48 9.93
CA LEU A 23 13.69 -0.56 10.08
C LEU A 23 13.30 -1.88 10.72
N THR A 24 12.51 -1.80 11.77
CA THR A 24 11.96 -2.93 12.49
C THR A 24 10.77 -3.52 11.73
N PRO A 25 10.33 -4.75 12.09
CA PRO A 25 9.09 -5.31 11.54
C PRO A 25 7.88 -4.41 11.77
N TYR A 26 7.82 -3.72 12.91
CA TYR A 26 6.75 -2.76 13.22
C TYR A 26 6.77 -1.56 12.26
N ASP A 27 7.95 -1.01 11.96
CA ASP A 27 8.06 0.08 10.97
C ASP A 27 7.57 -0.37 9.59
N CYS A 28 7.89 -1.61 9.21
CA CYS A 28 7.42 -2.18 7.95
C CYS A 28 5.89 -2.40 7.94
N GLU A 29 5.31 -2.80 9.07
CA GLU A 29 3.85 -2.90 9.25
C GLU A 29 3.17 -1.54 9.07
N GLU A 30 3.67 -0.49 9.70
CA GLU A 30 3.12 0.87 9.56
C GLU A 30 3.24 1.39 8.12
N ILE A 31 4.37 1.13 7.45
CA ILE A 31 4.55 1.52 6.04
C ILE A 31 3.52 0.82 5.16
N VAL A 32 3.34 -0.49 5.32
CA VAL A 32 2.38 -1.27 4.52
C VAL A 32 0.95 -0.80 4.79
N GLU A 33 0.60 -0.49 6.04
CA GLU A 33 -0.71 0.04 6.40
C GLU A 33 -1.01 1.35 5.67
N ARG A 34 -0.09 2.32 5.72
CA ARG A 34 -0.25 3.59 5.00
C ARG A 34 -0.34 3.41 3.49
N LEU A 35 0.38 2.44 2.92
CA LEU A 35 0.31 2.13 1.49
C LEU A 35 -1.06 1.57 1.10
N ILE A 36 -1.63 0.69 1.92
CA ILE A 36 -2.96 0.12 1.70
C ILE A 36 -4.02 1.23 1.78
N GLU A 37 -3.98 2.07 2.81
CA GLU A 37 -4.89 3.21 2.96
C GLU A 37 -4.83 4.13 1.74
N ARG A 38 -3.62 4.50 1.31
CA ARG A 38 -3.42 5.37 0.16
C ARG A 38 -3.91 4.75 -1.16
N LEU A 39 -3.75 3.44 -1.32
CA LEU A 39 -4.25 2.72 -2.49
C LEU A 39 -5.78 2.71 -2.50
N THR A 40 -6.42 2.45 -1.35
CA THR A 40 -7.88 2.50 -1.21
C THR A 40 -8.41 3.91 -1.49
N GLU A 41 -7.77 4.96 -0.97
CA GLU A 41 -8.13 6.35 -1.30
C GLU A 41 -8.05 6.62 -2.81
N LEU A 42 -7.02 6.10 -3.47
CA LEU A 42 -6.83 6.26 -4.91
C LEU A 42 -7.90 5.52 -5.71
N GLU A 43 -8.19 4.27 -5.37
CA GLU A 43 -9.23 3.46 -6.01
C GLU A 43 -10.61 4.14 -5.90
N LEU A 44 -10.96 4.66 -4.71
CA LEU A 44 -12.19 5.41 -4.51
C LEU A 44 -12.22 6.70 -5.34
N SER A 45 -11.10 7.43 -5.40
CA SER A 45 -10.98 8.65 -6.19
C SER A 45 -11.13 8.40 -7.70
N LEU A 46 -10.60 7.28 -8.18
CA LEU A 46 -10.71 6.87 -9.59
C LEU A 46 -12.14 6.45 -9.92
N ALA A 47 -12.77 5.62 -9.07
CA ALA A 47 -14.16 5.22 -9.25
C ALA A 47 -15.12 6.43 -9.25
N ALA A 48 -14.87 7.43 -8.39
CA ALA A 48 -15.65 8.66 -8.38
C ALA A 48 -15.55 9.44 -9.70
N ARG A 49 -14.36 9.48 -10.32
CA ARG A 49 -14.15 10.13 -11.63
C ARG A 49 -14.79 9.38 -12.79
N GLU A 50 -14.73 8.05 -12.78
CA GLU A 50 -15.41 7.24 -13.80
C GLU A 50 -16.94 7.47 -13.79
N ILE A 51 -17.53 7.64 -12.60
CA ILE A 51 -18.95 7.96 -12.45
C ILE A 51 -19.27 9.37 -12.98
N THR A 52 -18.38 10.34 -12.78
CA THR A 52 -18.60 11.71 -13.30
C THR A 52 -18.46 11.77 -14.81
N ASP A 53 -17.46 11.09 -15.39
CA ASP A 53 -17.25 11.05 -16.84
C ASP A 53 -18.38 10.29 -17.56
N ALA A 54 -18.93 9.24 -16.94
CA ALA A 54 -20.10 8.52 -17.48
C ALA A 54 -21.41 9.33 -17.41
N ARG A 55 -21.44 10.45 -16.68
CA ARG A 55 -22.65 11.24 -16.43
C ARG A 55 -22.71 12.54 -17.25
N ASP A 56 -21.65 12.89 -17.98
CA ASP A 56 -21.60 14.04 -18.89
C ASP A 56 -21.60 13.55 -20.35
N PRO A 57 -22.73 13.64 -21.10
CA PRO A 57 -22.85 13.20 -22.48
C PRO A 57 -22.32 14.19 -23.53
#